data_AF-A0A2V8Q0S1-F1
#
_entry.id   AF-A0A2V8Q0S1-F1
#
_cell.length_a   1.000
_cell.length_b   1.000
_cell.length_c   1.000
_cell.angle_alpha   90.00
_cell.angle_beta   90.00
_cell.angle_gamma   90.00
#
_symmetry.space_group_name_H-M   'P 1'
#
loop_
_entity.id
_entity.type
_entity.pdbx_description
1 polymer ?
#
loop_
_entity_poly.entity_id
_entity_poly.type
_entity_poly.pdbx_seq_one_letter_code
_entity_poly.pdbx_strand_id
1 'polypeptide(L)' 'MTRIGTLQEFAEVAEAVAATTKKLEKAAILGAYLKALSDPDLSRAARYYAGHQFAQSDSRTTNVGGSIISTALS' A
#
# COMPACT_ATOMS: atom_id res chain seq x y z
N MET A 1 11.39 13.34 -12.68
CA MET A 1 11.45 13.68 -11.25
C MET A 1 10.52 12.74 -10.52
N THR A 2 11.03 12.02 -9.53
CA THR A 2 10.22 11.22 -8.60
C THR A 2 9.64 12.14 -7.52
N ARG A 3 8.53 11.74 -6.89
CA ARG A 3 7.78 12.57 -5.93
C ARG A 3 7.54 11.85 -4.61
N ILE A 4 7.23 12.61 -3.56
CA ILE A 4 6.75 12.04 -2.30
C ILE A 4 5.30 11.58 -2.48
N GLY A 5 5.00 10.37 -2.03
CA GLY A 5 3.65 9.81 -2.05
C GLY A 5 2.83 10.27 -0.85
N THR A 6 1.56 10.61 -1.06
CA THR A 6 0.64 10.88 0.05
C THR A 6 -0.22 9.67 0.37
N LEU A 7 -0.76 9.60 1.59
CA LEU A 7 -1.70 8.55 1.96
C LEU A 7 -3.00 8.61 1.14
N GLN A 8 -3.44 9.83 0.79
CA GLN A 8 -4.63 10.03 -0.05
C GLN A 8 -4.45 9.38 -1.43
N GLU A 9 -3.33 9.66 -2.10
CA GLU A 9 -3.04 9.08 -3.42
C GLU A 9 -2.87 7.56 -3.36
N PHE A 10 -2.26 7.06 -2.29
CA PHE A 10 -2.20 5.62 -2.06
C PHE A 10 -3.61 5.01 -1.98
N ALA A 11 -4.52 5.63 -1.22
CA ALA A 11 -5.88 5.13 -1.08
C ALA A 11 -6.64 5.18 -2.42
N GLU A 12 -6.53 6.27 -3.18
CA GLU A 12 -7.17 6.41 -4.49
C GLU A 12 -6.70 5.35 -5.50
N VAL A 13 -5.39 5.05 -5.51
CA VAL A 13 -4.84 4.00 -6.36
C VAL A 13 -5.31 2.61 -5.90
N ALA A 14 -5.42 2.36 -4.60
CA ALA A 14 -5.98 1.13 -4.06
C ALA A 14 -7.44 0.92 -4.49
N GLU A 15 -8.27 1.96 -4.40
CA GLU A 15 -9.66 1.94 -4.87
C GLU A 15 -9.74 1.67 -6.37
N ALA A 16 -8.91 2.32 -7.19
CA ALA A 16 -8.85 2.08 -8.63
C ALA A 16 -8.47 0.63 -8.97
N VAL A 17 -7.52 0.03 -8.22
CA VAL A 17 -7.15 -1.39 -8.36
C VAL A 17 -8.29 -2.32 -7.94
N ALA A 18 -9.04 -1.98 -6.89
CA ALA A 18 -10.17 -2.76 -6.40
C ALA A 18 -11.37 -2.71 -7.36
N ALA A 19 -11.57 -1.60 -8.05
CA ALA A 19 -12.67 -1.37 -8.98
C ALA A 19 -12.61 -2.23 -10.27
N THR A 20 -11.49 -2.91 -10.55
CA THR A 20 -11.34 -3.79 -11.71
C THR A 20 -10.99 -5.22 -11.32
N THR A 21 -11.41 -6.18 -12.14
CA THR A 21 -11.00 -7.60 -12.03
C THR A 21 -9.88 -7.96 -13.01
N LYS A 22 -9.54 -7.08 -13.96
CA LYS A 22 -8.57 -7.35 -15.02
C LYS A 22 -7.15 -7.22 -14.49
N LYS A 23 -6.41 -8.34 -14.47
CA LYS A 23 -5.03 -8.40 -13.96
C LYS A 23 -4.08 -7.38 -14.61
N LEU A 24 -4.15 -7.21 -15.93
CA LEU A 24 -3.28 -6.27 -16.65
C LEU A 24 -3.62 -4.81 -16.31
N GLU A 25 -4.90 -4.50 -16.08
CA GLU A 25 -5.33 -3.17 -15.69
C GLU A 25 -4.85 -2.83 -14.28
N LYS A 26 -4.94 -3.78 -13.33
CA LYS A 26 -4.35 -3.63 -11.99
C LYS A 26 -2.85 -3.35 -12.06
N ALA A 27 -2.13 -4.10 -12.89
CA ALA A 27 -0.68 -3.92 -13.06
C ALA A 27 -0.35 -2.55 -13.69
N ALA A 28 -1.15 -2.07 -14.64
CA ALA A 28 -0.97 -0.76 -15.24
C ALA A 28 -1.20 0.38 -14.24
N ILE A 29 -2.30 0.33 -13.48
CA ILE A 29 -2.63 1.32 -12.44
C ILE A 29 -1.52 1.39 -11.39
N LEU A 30 -1.17 0.25 -10.81
CA LEU A 30 -0.17 0.19 -9.75
C LEU A 30 1.22 0.56 -10.28
N GLY A 31 1.59 0.09 -11.48
CA GLY A 31 2.87 0.40 -12.11
C GLY A 31 3.05 1.88 -12.41
N ALA A 32 2.00 2.57 -12.86
CA ALA A 32 2.02 4.01 -13.08
C ALA A 32 2.29 4.78 -11.77
N TYR A 33 1.61 4.40 -10.68
CA TYR A 33 1.82 5.01 -9.37
C TYR A 33 3.24 4.77 -8.84
N LEU A 34 3.70 3.51 -8.80
CA LEU A 34 5.01 3.14 -8.26
C LEU A 34 6.16 3.81 -9.03
N LYS A 35 6.05 3.95 -10.36
CA LYS A 35 7.06 4.62 -11.19
C LYS A 35 7.25 6.11 -10.84
N ALA A 36 6.22 6.76 -10.29
CA ALA A 36 6.27 8.18 -9.95
C ALA A 36 6.89 8.45 -8.57
N LEU A 37 7.02 7.44 -7.70
CA LEU A 37 7.44 7.61 -6.31
C LEU A 37 8.97 7.72 -6.15
N SER A 38 9.37 8.43 -5.10
CA SER A 38 10.73 8.39 -4.58
C SER A 38 11.07 7.00 -4.01
N ASP A 39 12.35 6.60 -4.01
CA ASP A 39 12.76 5.26 -3.53
C ASP A 39 12.27 4.92 -2.11
N PRO A 40 12.29 5.84 -1.12
CA PRO A 40 11.74 5.58 0.20
C PRO A 40 10.24 5.29 0.19
N ASP A 41 9.46 6.05 -0.59
CA ASP A 41 8.02 5.86 -0.70
C ASP A 41 7.66 4.64 -1.54
N LEU A 42 8.39 4.39 -2.63
CA LEU A 42 8.27 3.21 -3.46
C LEU A 42 8.40 1.94 -2.61
N SER A 43 9.44 1.88 -1.78
CA SER A 43 9.70 0.74 -0.89
C SER A 43 8.55 0.49 0.10
N ARG A 44 7.99 1.56 0.67
CA ARG A 44 6.84 1.46 1.60
C ARG A 44 5.55 1.08 0.88
N ALA A 45 5.22 1.78 -0.21
CA ALA A 45 4.02 1.55 -0.98
C ALA A 45 3.96 0.12 -1.52
N ALA A 46 5.05 -0.37 -2.13
CA ALA A 46 5.12 -1.74 -2.65
C ALA A 46 4.84 -2.78 -1.56
N ARG A 47 5.38 -2.56 -0.36
CA ARG A 47 5.17 -3.45 0.79
C ARG A 47 3.72 -3.43 1.28
N TYR A 48 3.12 -2.25 1.43
CA TYR A 48 1.74 -2.11 1.89
C TYR A 48 0.74 -2.69 0.89
N TYR A 49 0.94 -2.47 -0.42
CA TYR A 49 0.10 -3.10 -1.45
C TYR A 49 0.22 -4.62 -1.49
N ALA A 50 1.37 -5.17 -1.10
CA ALA A 50 1.54 -6.61 -0.93
C ALA A 50 0.93 -7.16 0.37
N GLY A 51 0.32 -6.30 1.21
CA GLY A 51 -0.30 -6.69 2.47
C GLY A 51 0.70 -6.91 3.61
N HIS A 52 1.90 -6.31 3.52
CA HIS A 52 2.94 -6.44 4.53
C HIS A 52 3.23 -5.10 5.21
N GLN A 53 3.49 -5.11 6.51
CA GLN A 53 3.85 -3.92 7.29
C GLN A 53 5.38 -3.81 7.44
N PHE A 54 6.04 -4.95 7.61
CA PHE A 54 7.48 -5.08 7.80
C PHE A 54 8.15 -5.79 6.63
N ALA A 55 9.48 -5.65 6.50
CA ALA A 55 10.24 -6.41 5.53
C ALA A 55 10.19 -7.90 5.89
N GLN A 56 10.40 -8.79 4.92
CA GLN A 56 10.43 -10.23 5.22
C GLN A 56 11.57 -10.62 6.19
N SER A 57 12.68 -9.89 6.16
CA SER A 57 13.82 -10.06 7.08
C SER A 57 13.59 -9.47 8.47
N ASP A 58 12.49 -8.75 8.67
CA ASP A 58 12.16 -8.08 9.91
C ASP A 58 11.13 -8.93 10.67
N SER A 59 11.55 -9.46 11.82
CA SER A 59 10.75 -10.40 12.62
C SER A 59 9.68 -9.74 13.48
N ARG A 60 9.48 -8.42 13.36
CA ARG A 60 8.46 -7.71 14.13
C ARG A 60 7.05 -8.11 13.68
N THR A 61 6.16 -8.19 14.64
CA THR A 61 4.72 -8.34 14.44
C THR A 61 4.02 -7.04 14.83
N THR A 62 2.91 -6.73 14.17
CA THR A 62 2.11 -5.54 14.50
C THR A 62 1.45 -5.69 15.88
N ASN A 63 1.18 -6.92 16.32
CA ASN A 63 0.46 -7.24 17.56
C ASN A 63 -0.89 -6.52 17.70
N VAL A 64 -1.57 -6.29 16.58
CA VAL A 64 -2.90 -5.64 16.52
C VAL A 64 -3.92 -6.64 16.02
N GLY A 65 -4.75 -7.14 16.93
CA GLY A 65 -5.90 -8.00 16.63
C GLY A 65 -7.21 -7.21 16.47
N GLY A 66 -8.28 -7.89 16.05
CA GLY A 66 -9.57 -7.27 15.78
C GLY A 66 -10.19 -6.52 16.98
N SER A 67 -9.96 -6.98 18.21
CA SER A 67 -10.43 -6.29 19.42
C SER A 67 -9.78 -4.92 19.59
N ILE A 68 -8.46 -4.80 19.35
CA ILE A 68 -7.73 -3.53 19.43
C ILE A 68 -8.27 -2.54 18.39
N ILE A 69 -8.58 -3.03 17.18
CA ILE A 69 -9.17 -2.21 16.11
C ILE A 69 -10.57 -1.74 16.52
N SER A 70 -11.40 -2.65 17.03
CA SER A 70 -12.75 -2.32 17.51
C SER A 70 -12.72 -1.23 18.57
N THR A 71 -11.83 -1.34 19.56
CA THR A 71 -11.67 -0.34 20.63
C THR A 71 -11.20 1.02 20.12
N ALA A 72 -10.37 1.06 19.07
CA ALA A 72 -9.87 2.31 18.51
C ALA A 72 -10.92 3.08 17.68
N LEU A 73 -11.98 2.39 17.24
CA LEU A 73 -13.04 2.96 16.40
C LEU A 73 -14.30 3.33 17.19
N SER A 74 -14.43 2.87 18.44
CA SER A 74 -15.54 3.19 19.35
C SER A 74 -15.25 4.43 20.18
#